data_AF-A0A0G1PQJ6-F1
#
_entry.id   AF-A0A0G1PQJ6-F1
#
_cell.length_a   1.000
_cell.length_b   1.000
_cell.length_c   1.000
_cell.angle_alpha   90.00
_cell.angle_beta   90.00
_cell.angle_gamma   90.00
#
_symmetry.space_group_name_H-M   'P 1'
#
loop_
_entity.id
_entity.type
_entity.pdbx_description
1 polymer ?
#
loop_
_entity_poly.entity_id
_entity_poly.type
_entity_poly.pdbx_seq_one_letter_code
_entity_poly.pdbx_strand_id
1 'polypeptide(L)'
;MNIRKITAILGAGALSLLMMAPVLAVDPVPNITQGDALGVNYGVYTGLGQKDIRVTVGNIINVALSLLGIVAVVIVLIGGFEWMTAGGNEEKTGEAKKRIMAGVIGLAIILSA
;
A
#
# COMPACT_ATOMS: atom_id res chain seq x y z
N MET A 1 -6.38 52.22 34.91
CA MET A 1 -6.36 50.77 35.23
C MET A 1 -4.92 50.29 35.14
N ASN A 2 -4.34 49.91 36.28
CA ASN A 2 -2.88 49.90 36.49
C ASN A 2 -2.20 48.78 35.69
N ILE A 3 -1.01 49.08 35.16
CA ILE A 3 -0.23 48.23 34.24
C ILE A 3 -0.01 46.80 34.77
N ARG A 4 -0.01 46.63 36.10
CA ARG A 4 0.08 45.34 36.81
C ARG A 4 -1.09 44.38 36.52
N LYS A 5 -2.27 44.89 36.13
CA LYS A 5 -3.44 44.08 35.77
C LYS A 5 -3.38 43.60 34.31
N ILE A 6 -2.73 44.34 33.42
CA ILE A 6 -2.61 44.01 31.99
C ILE A 6 -1.62 42.85 31.78
N THR A 7 -0.49 42.83 32.49
CA THR A 7 0.47 41.71 32.42
C THR A 7 -0.08 40.41 33.00
N ALA A 8 -0.97 40.50 34.01
CA ALA A 8 -1.66 39.32 34.57
C ALA A 8 -2.70 38.73 33.60
N ILE A 9 -3.39 39.56 32.81
CA ILE A 9 -4.34 39.12 31.78
C ILE A 9 -3.63 38.57 30.54
N LEU A 10 -2.48 39.15 30.15
CA LEU A 10 -1.66 38.62 29.05
C LEU A 10 -0.97 37.30 29.42
N GLY A 11 -0.52 37.17 30.68
CA GLY A 11 0.04 35.91 31.20
C GLY A 11 -0.99 34.79 31.32
N ALA A 12 -2.23 35.11 31.72
CA ALA A 12 -3.34 34.15 31.72
C ALA A 12 -3.83 33.79 30.31
N GLY A 13 -3.80 34.75 29.36
CA GLY A 13 -4.19 34.53 27.96
C GLY A 13 -3.19 33.69 27.16
N ALA A 14 -1.89 33.81 27.43
CA ALA A 14 -0.87 32.97 26.80
C ALA A 14 -0.89 31.52 27.36
N LEU A 15 -1.23 31.36 28.65
CA LEU A 15 -1.32 30.05 29.27
C LEU A 15 -2.58 29.28 28.85
N SER A 16 -3.70 29.97 28.59
CA SER A 16 -4.91 29.33 28.03
C SER A 16 -4.73 28.92 26.55
N LEU A 17 -3.94 29.66 25.77
CA LEU A 17 -3.59 29.26 24.39
C LEU A 17 -2.68 28.04 24.35
N LEU A 18 -1.78 27.88 25.32
CA LEU A 18 -0.89 26.71 25.44
C LEU A 18 -1.62 25.45 25.89
N MET A 19 -2.71 25.59 26.65
CA MET A 19 -3.59 24.46 27.04
C MET A 19 -4.62 24.09 25.96
N MET A 20 -4.81 24.93 24.93
CA MET A 20 -5.66 24.63 23.76
C MET A 20 -4.87 23.92 22.64
N ALA A 21 -3.54 23.85 22.73
CA ALA A 21 -2.70 23.22 21.73
C ALA A 21 -2.88 21.70 21.54
N PRO A 22 -3.34 20.88 22.52
CA PRO A 22 -3.58 19.47 22.24
C PRO A 22 -4.96 19.21 21.63
N VAL A 23 -5.85 20.22 21.52
CA VAL A 23 -7.23 19.99 21.03
C VAL A 23 -7.30 19.79 19.50
N LEU A 24 -6.26 20.17 18.75
CA LEU A 24 -6.18 19.89 17.31
C LEU A 24 -5.55 18.53 16.98
N ALA A 25 -5.18 17.73 17.98
CA ALA A 25 -4.66 16.37 17.82
C ALA A 25 -5.52 15.31 18.54
N VAL A 26 -6.82 15.57 18.71
CA VAL A 26 -7.78 14.51 19.03
C VAL A 26 -8.13 13.81 17.73
N ASP A 27 -7.40 12.74 17.41
CA ASP A 27 -7.95 11.70 16.55
C ASP A 27 -9.31 11.29 17.13
N PRO A 28 -10.37 11.13 16.32
CA PRO A 28 -11.66 10.71 16.84
C PRO A 28 -11.48 9.41 17.62
N VAL A 29 -11.61 9.50 18.95
CA VAL A 29 -11.53 8.36 19.85
C VAL A 29 -12.61 7.38 19.41
N PRO A 30 -12.27 6.18 18.93
CA PRO A 30 -13.29 5.16 18.70
C PRO A 30 -13.92 4.89 20.06
N ASN A 31 -15.24 5.09 20.16
CA ASN A 31 -16.00 4.88 21.37
C ASN A 31 -15.92 3.40 21.79
N ILE A 32 -14.92 3.06 22.60
CA ILE A 32 -14.75 1.75 23.22
C ILE A 32 -15.51 1.72 24.54
N THR A 33 -16.83 1.80 24.46
CA THR A 33 -17.68 1.30 25.55
C THR A 33 -17.51 -0.22 25.64
N GLN A 34 -16.71 -0.63 26.63
CA GLN A 34 -16.76 -1.90 27.34
C GLN A 34 -16.82 -3.18 26.47
N GLY A 35 -15.66 -3.79 26.26
CA GLY A 35 -15.55 -5.22 25.94
C GLY A 35 -14.75 -5.55 24.69
N ASP A 36 -13.43 -5.45 24.77
CA ASP A 36 -12.56 -6.26 23.88
C ASP A 36 -11.38 -6.84 24.66
N ALA A 37 -11.70 -7.74 25.58
CA ALA A 37 -10.72 -8.58 26.25
C ALA A 37 -10.23 -9.75 25.36
N LEU A 38 -10.69 -9.84 24.11
CA LEU A 38 -10.46 -10.97 23.21
C LEU A 38 -9.68 -10.61 21.94
N GLY A 39 -9.17 -9.36 21.83
CA GLY A 39 -8.30 -8.94 20.74
C GLY A 39 -8.98 -8.93 19.37
N VAL A 40 -10.30 -8.76 19.32
CA VAL A 40 -11.07 -8.83 18.07
C VAL A 40 -10.98 -7.51 17.27
N ASN A 41 -10.56 -6.40 17.90
CA ASN A 41 -10.31 -5.12 17.25
C ASN A 41 -9.09 -5.13 16.32
N TYR A 42 -8.12 -6.04 16.48
CA TYR A 42 -7.07 -6.22 15.46
C TYR A 42 -7.64 -6.70 14.12
N GLY A 43 -8.83 -7.31 14.13
CA GLY A 43 -9.63 -7.63 12.94
C GLY A 43 -10.17 -6.40 12.21
N VAL A 44 -10.25 -5.23 12.85
CA VAL A 44 -10.72 -3.99 12.20
C VAL A 44 -9.59 -3.31 11.43
N TYR A 45 -8.37 -3.34 11.95
CA TYR A 45 -7.18 -2.81 11.29
C TYR A 45 -6.62 -3.72 10.19
N THR A 46 -6.87 -5.04 10.27
CA THR A 46 -6.54 -6.01 9.21
C THR A 46 -7.65 -6.16 8.17
N GLY A 47 -8.83 -5.57 8.42
CA GLY A 47 -10.00 -5.75 7.58
C GLY A 47 -10.44 -7.20 7.55
N LEU A 48 -10.67 -7.84 8.70
CA LEU A 48 -11.20 -9.19 8.82
C LEU A 48 -12.55 -9.22 9.57
N GLY A 49 -12.89 -8.15 10.30
CA GLY A 49 -14.17 -8.06 11.02
C GLY A 49 -15.38 -7.64 10.15
N GLN A 50 -15.15 -7.01 8.99
CA GLN A 50 -16.19 -6.46 8.10
C GLN A 50 -15.83 -6.52 6.61
N LYS A 51 -14.71 -7.14 6.24
CA LYS A 51 -14.23 -7.17 4.85
C LYS A 51 -14.74 -8.43 4.20
N ASP A 52 -15.62 -8.24 3.23
CA ASP A 52 -16.12 -9.29 2.35
C ASP A 52 -14.97 -10.19 1.89
N ILE A 53 -15.19 -11.51 1.86
CA ILE A 53 -14.19 -12.52 1.42
C ILE A 53 -13.57 -12.10 0.08
N ARG A 54 -14.36 -11.45 -0.77
CA ARG A 54 -13.96 -10.88 -2.06
C ARG A 54 -12.77 -9.92 -1.97
N VAL A 55 -12.73 -9.04 -0.97
CA VAL A 55 -11.68 -8.02 -0.86
C VAL A 55 -10.40 -8.63 -0.26
N THR A 56 -10.50 -9.63 0.62
CA THR A 56 -9.33 -10.38 1.10
C THR A 56 -8.69 -11.18 -0.03
N VAL A 57 -9.51 -11.87 -0.85
CA VAL A 57 -9.03 -12.57 -2.04
C VAL A 57 -8.42 -11.59 -3.05
N GLY A 58 -9.04 -10.43 -3.29
CA GLY A 58 -8.49 -9.40 -4.16
C GLY A 58 -7.13 -8.87 -3.70
N ASN A 59 -6.91 -8.70 -2.39
CA ASN A 59 -5.61 -8.30 -1.85
C ASN A 59 -4.54 -9.37 -2.07
N ILE A 60 -4.87 -10.65 -1.86
CA ILE A 60 -3.94 -11.76 -2.10
C ILE A 60 -3.54 -11.85 -3.57
N ILE A 61 -4.52 -11.72 -4.48
CA ILE A 61 -4.28 -11.71 -5.93
C ILE A 61 -3.37 -10.54 -6.31
N ASN A 62 -3.63 -9.32 -5.84
CA ASN A 62 -2.79 -8.16 -6.13
C ASN A 62 -1.32 -8.36 -5.69
N VAL A 63 -1.11 -8.92 -4.50
CA VAL A 63 0.25 -9.24 -4.01
C VAL A 63 0.90 -10.30 -4.89
N ALA A 64 0.19 -11.37 -5.24
CA ALA A 64 0.71 -12.41 -6.13
C ALA A 64 1.03 -11.87 -7.54
N LEU A 65 0.16 -11.04 -8.10
CA LEU A 65 0.34 -10.41 -9.41
C LEU A 65 1.56 -9.49 -9.44
N SER A 66 1.82 -8.74 -8.36
CA SER A 66 2.99 -7.86 -8.26
C SER A 66 4.32 -8.62 -8.35
N LEU A 67 4.40 -9.77 -7.67
CA LEU A 67 5.58 -10.64 -7.73
C LEU A 67 5.72 -11.30 -9.10
N LEU A 68 4.61 -11.81 -9.67
CA LEU A 68 4.62 -12.40 -11.00
C LEU A 68 5.00 -11.40 -12.09
N GLY A 69 4.63 -10.13 -11.95
CA GLY A 69 4.99 -9.06 -12.90
C GLY A 69 6.49 -8.86 -13.02
N ILE A 70 7.21 -8.86 -11.91
CA ILE A 70 8.67 -8.76 -11.90
C ILE A 70 9.29 -9.95 -12.64
N VAL A 71 8.82 -11.17 -12.35
CA VAL A 71 9.29 -12.39 -13.01
C VAL A 71 9.02 -12.36 -14.51
N ALA A 72 7.84 -11.89 -14.93
CA ALA A 72 7.47 -11.78 -16.34
C ALA A 72 8.42 -10.83 -17.10
N VAL A 73 8.75 -9.68 -16.53
CA VAL A 73 9.73 -8.75 -17.12
C VAL A 73 11.09 -9.40 -17.29
N VAL A 74 11.58 -10.14 -16.28
CA VAL A 74 12.87 -10.84 -16.36
C VAL A 74 12.89 -11.87 -17.49
N ILE A 75 11.81 -12.65 -17.66
CA ILE A 75 11.70 -13.65 -18.73
C ILE A 75 11.75 -12.98 -20.11
N VAL A 76 11.03 -11.86 -20.28
CA VAL A 76 11.03 -11.10 -21.55
C VAL A 76 12.42 -10.55 -21.85
N LEU A 77 13.15 -10.06 -20.84
CA LEU A 77 14.53 -9.59 -21.03
C LEU A 77 15.45 -10.74 -21.46
N ILE A 78 15.42 -11.88 -20.78
CA ILE A 78 16.26 -13.04 -21.14
C ILE A 78 15.93 -13.54 -22.54
N GLY A 79 14.65 -13.69 -22.87
CA GLY A 79 14.20 -14.08 -24.21
C GLY A 79 14.59 -13.06 -25.28
N GLY A 80 14.54 -11.76 -24.95
CA GLY A 80 14.97 -10.66 -25.80
C GLY A 80 16.48 -10.70 -26.09
N PHE A 81 17.30 -10.94 -25.05
CA PHE A 81 18.74 -11.11 -25.21
C PHE A 81 19.10 -12.35 -26.05
N GLU A 82 18.39 -13.47 -25.83
CA GLU A 82 18.56 -14.69 -26.62
C GLU A 82 18.18 -14.45 -28.10
N TRP A 83 17.12 -13.69 -28.35
CA TRP A 83 16.71 -13.31 -29.71
C TRP A 83 17.75 -12.43 -30.41
N MET A 84 18.32 -11.45 -29.69
CA MET A 84 19.37 -10.57 -30.24
C MET A 84 20.70 -11.30 -30.48
N THR A 85 21.01 -12.33 -29.68
CA THR A 85 22.27 -13.08 -29.77
C THR A 85 22.19 -14.33 -30.65
N ALA A 86 21.01 -14.70 -31.14
CA ALA A 86 20.80 -15.88 -31.98
C ALA A 86 21.52 -15.81 -33.35
N GLY A 87 21.96 -14.62 -33.80
CA GLY A 87 22.90 -14.47 -34.92
C GLY A 87 22.45 -15.07 -36.25
N GLY A 88 21.15 -15.27 -36.46
CA GLY A 88 20.59 -15.91 -37.67
C GLY A 88 20.35 -17.42 -37.56
N ASN A 89 20.62 -18.05 -36.42
CA ASN A 89 20.19 -19.42 -36.17
C ASN A 89 18.66 -19.46 -35.98
N GLU A 90 17.94 -20.07 -36.92
CA GLU A 90 16.48 -20.17 -36.91
C GLU A 90 15.94 -20.90 -35.68
N GLU A 91 16.65 -21.91 -35.19
CA GLU A 91 16.22 -22.71 -34.04
C GLU A 91 16.22 -21.86 -32.75
N LYS A 92 17.32 -21.14 -32.50
CA LYS A 92 17.42 -20.23 -31.34
C LYS A 92 16.47 -19.05 -31.44
N THR A 93 16.27 -18.53 -32.65
CA THR A 93 15.33 -17.44 -32.91
C THR A 93 13.89 -17.89 -32.64
N GLY A 94 13.53 -19.11 -33.04
CA GLY A 94 12.22 -19.69 -32.80
C GLY A 94 11.95 -19.95 -31.33
N GLU A 95 12.93 -20.48 -30.60
CA GLU A 95 12.82 -20.71 -29.16
C GLU A 95 12.71 -19.38 -28.38
N ALA A 96 13.54 -18.39 -28.72
CA ALA A 96 13.50 -17.07 -28.11
C ALA A 96 12.15 -16.37 -28.33
N LYS A 97 11.59 -16.44 -29.56
CA LYS A 97 10.25 -15.91 -29.85
C LYS A 97 9.16 -16.60 -29.02
N LYS A 98 9.23 -17.91 -28.82
CA LYS A 98 8.27 -18.63 -27.96
C LYS A 98 8.35 -18.14 -26.52
N ARG A 99 9.56 -17.96 -25.98
CA ARG A 99 9.77 -17.43 -24.61
C ARG A 99 9.25 -16.00 -24.46
N ILE A 100 9.53 -15.13 -25.43
CA ILE A 100 9.02 -13.75 -25.44
C ILE A 100 7.49 -13.76 -25.50
N MET A 101 6.88 -14.55 -26.38
CA MET A 101 5.41 -14.63 -26.50
C MET A 101 4.76 -15.12 -25.19
N ALA A 102 5.34 -16.12 -24.54
CA ALA A 102 4.87 -16.57 -23.22
C ALA A 102 4.97 -15.46 -22.16
N GLY A 103 6.08 -14.70 -22.15
CA GLY A 103 6.25 -13.55 -21.25
C GLY A 103 5.27 -12.40 -21.54
N VAL A 104 5.02 -12.09 -22.82
CA VAL A 104 4.07 -11.05 -23.25
C VAL A 104 2.64 -11.41 -22.86
N ILE A 105 2.23 -12.68 -23.00
CA ILE A 105 0.91 -13.14 -22.56
C ILE A 105 0.78 -13.00 -21.03
N GLY A 106 1.84 -13.36 -20.28
CA GLY A 106 1.87 -13.17 -18.83
C GLY A 106 1.72 -11.70 -18.43
N LEU A 107 2.43 -10.79 -19.10
CA LEU A 107 2.30 -9.35 -18.89
C LEU A 107 0.91 -8.83 -19.26
N ALA A 108 0.32 -9.32 -20.36
CA ALA A 108 -1.03 -8.92 -20.77
C ALA A 108 -2.08 -9.28 -19.72
N ILE A 109 -1.98 -10.47 -19.10
CA ILE A 109 -2.88 -10.88 -18.01
C ILE A 109 -2.75 -9.94 -16.82
N ILE A 110 -1.52 -9.60 -16.42
CA ILE A 110 -1.25 -8.75 -15.26
C ILE A 110 -1.76 -7.31 -15.48
N LEU A 111 -1.60 -6.77 -16.70
CA LEU A 111 -2.11 -5.44 -17.06
C LEU A 111 -3.64 -5.40 -17.24
N SER A 112 -4.28 -6.55 -17.45
CA SER A 112 -5.74 -6.66 -17.60
C SER A 112 -6.49 -6.87 -16.28
N ALA A 113 -5.77 -7.19 -15.20
CA ALA A 113 -6.30 -7.38 -13.85
C ALA A 113 -6.56 -6.04 -13.16
#